data_AF-A0A1L9N1G0-F1
#
_entry.id   AF-A0A1L9N1G0-F1
#
_cell.length_a   1.000
_cell.length_b   1.000
_cell.length_c   1.000
_cell.angle_alpha   90.00
_cell.angle_beta   90.00
_cell.angle_gamma   90.00
#
_symmetry.space_group_name_H-M   'P 1'
#
loop_
_entity.id
_entity.type
_entity.pdbx_description
1 polymer ?
#
loop_
_entity_poly.entity_id
_entity_poly.type
_entity_poly.pdbx_seq_one_letter_code
_entity_poly.pdbx_strand_id
1 'polypeptide(L)'
;MRGYSLLIVLVFYTTIINITYAAPIYATEDVATNNLASRAPPVAGSSKSNPISGVMEVKRDNALPFDGDCYAILCLGKEPIFQRDGTESNENRKDAGVKKYFPGGKGAGPFRNPTAAKVKIPGSEYVSPEEFPYASTTQGGYQAILFPVTTESQRSQGGSINSFYNRYDIKSAHQGKNSWFEITGWTGELGPYCKALNNNNSKPNKNDAICKPGSNGKGKWGFDVGEYAYTYDGHSYQKAQGSK
;
A
#
# COMPACT_ATOMS: atom_id res chain seq x y z
N MET A 1 15.47 -82.45 -40.28
CA MET A 1 14.07 -82.00 -40.38
C MET A 1 14.06 -80.66 -41.10
N ARG A 2 13.26 -80.56 -42.18
CA ARG A 2 12.53 -79.40 -42.73
C ARG A 2 13.22 -78.01 -42.67
N GLY A 3 13.38 -77.24 -43.74
CA GLY A 3 12.87 -77.37 -45.11
C GLY A 3 12.92 -75.99 -45.80
N TYR A 4 13.12 -76.04 -47.12
CA TYR A 4 12.61 -75.16 -48.20
C TYR A 4 12.71 -73.62 -48.02
N SER A 5 13.56 -72.92 -48.77
CA SER A 5 13.55 -72.63 -50.23
C SER A 5 12.69 -71.43 -50.64
N LEU A 6 13.31 -70.65 -51.54
CA LEU A 6 12.74 -69.95 -52.71
C LEU A 6 12.51 -68.42 -52.64
N LEU A 7 13.37 -67.70 -53.40
CA LEU A 7 13.08 -66.82 -54.57
C LEU A 7 12.12 -65.61 -54.37
N ILE A 8 12.14 -64.49 -55.11
CA ILE A 8 12.96 -63.82 -56.13
C ILE A 8 12.33 -62.39 -56.23
N VAL A 9 13.13 -61.30 -56.21
CA VAL A 9 13.27 -60.28 -57.28
C VAL A 9 12.06 -59.35 -57.54
N LEU A 10 12.27 -58.02 -57.61
CA LEU A 10 12.30 -57.20 -58.85
C LEU A 10 12.15 -55.69 -58.54
N VAL A 11 12.97 -54.91 -59.24
CA VAL A 11 13.09 -53.46 -59.29
C VAL A 11 11.94 -52.83 -60.08
N PHE A 12 11.46 -51.63 -59.71
CA PHE A 12 10.96 -50.65 -60.69
C PHE A 12 11.26 -49.21 -60.29
N TYR A 13 12.02 -48.54 -61.16
CA TYR A 13 12.19 -47.10 -61.31
C TYR A 13 10.96 -46.51 -62.01
N THR A 14 10.46 -45.36 -61.55
CA THR A 14 9.79 -44.38 -62.43
C THR A 14 10.03 -42.95 -61.94
N THR A 15 10.81 -42.20 -62.71
CA THR A 15 10.86 -40.73 -62.71
C THR A 15 9.68 -40.19 -63.52
N ILE A 16 9.00 -39.14 -63.04
CA ILE A 16 8.15 -38.29 -63.88
C ILE A 16 8.54 -36.83 -63.63
N ILE A 17 9.01 -36.19 -64.70
CA ILE A 17 9.18 -34.75 -64.85
C ILE A 17 7.84 -34.20 -65.35
N ASN A 18 7.37 -33.07 -64.82
CA ASN A 18 6.44 -32.19 -65.54
C ASN A 18 6.97 -30.76 -65.53
N ILE A 19 6.90 -30.15 -66.71
CA ILE A 19 7.29 -28.78 -67.06
C ILE A 19 6.01 -27.93 -67.18
N THR A 20 6.18 -26.60 -67.07
CA THR A 20 5.32 -25.46 -67.51
C THR A 20 4.18 -25.08 -66.54
N TYR A 21 3.82 -23.82 -66.27
CA TYR A 21 3.83 -22.55 -67.02
C TYR A 21 4.02 -21.34 -66.06
N ALA A 22 4.60 -20.24 -66.54
CA ALA A 22 4.43 -18.90 -65.97
C ALA A 22 3.04 -18.35 -66.36
N ALA A 23 2.20 -17.85 -65.43
CA ALA A 23 1.94 -16.45 -65.04
C ALA A 23 0.54 -16.44 -64.37
N PRO A 24 0.15 -15.54 -63.44
CA PRO A 24 0.24 -14.08 -63.59
C PRO A 24 0.67 -13.29 -62.33
N ILE A 25 0.99 -12.02 -62.56
CA ILE A 25 1.18 -10.99 -61.52
C ILE A 25 -0.19 -10.64 -60.95
N TYR A 26 -0.40 -10.91 -59.67
CA TYR A 26 -1.38 -10.21 -58.84
C TYR A 26 -0.63 -9.43 -57.77
N ALA A 27 -0.97 -8.15 -57.62
CA ALA A 27 -0.48 -7.29 -56.57
C ALA A 27 -0.75 -7.95 -55.21
N THR A 28 0.29 -8.18 -54.42
CA THR A 28 0.08 -8.53 -53.01
C THR A 28 -0.27 -7.24 -52.30
N GLU A 29 -1.50 -7.24 -51.79
CA GLU A 29 -2.03 -6.26 -50.86
C GLU A 29 -0.99 -5.92 -49.80
N ASP A 30 -0.89 -4.62 -49.50
CA ASP A 30 -0.19 -4.12 -48.33
C ASP A 30 -0.66 -4.89 -47.10
N VAL A 31 0.13 -5.88 -46.68
CA VAL A 31 0.06 -6.40 -45.32
C VAL A 31 0.52 -5.24 -44.45
N ALA A 32 -0.44 -4.42 -44.03
CA ALA A 32 -0.29 -3.52 -42.90
C ALA A 32 0.13 -4.38 -41.73
N THR A 33 1.45 -4.50 -41.55
CA THR A 33 2.04 -5.01 -40.33
C THR A 33 1.54 -4.08 -39.24
N ASN A 34 0.56 -4.55 -38.47
CA ASN A 34 0.17 -3.95 -37.22
C ASN A 34 1.38 -4.03 -36.30
N ASN A 35 2.30 -3.09 -36.46
CA ASN A 35 3.38 -2.80 -35.54
C ASN A 35 2.69 -2.31 -34.27
N LEU A 36 2.26 -3.24 -33.42
CA LEU A 36 1.97 -2.98 -32.03
C LEU A 36 3.28 -2.50 -31.42
N ALA A 37 3.48 -1.19 -31.44
CA ALA A 37 4.62 -0.55 -30.80
C ALA A 37 4.71 -1.10 -29.37
N SER A 38 5.86 -1.67 -29.01
CA SER A 38 6.07 -2.10 -27.63
C SER A 38 5.91 -0.84 -26.76
N ARG A 39 4.90 -0.86 -25.88
CA ARG A 39 4.67 0.28 -25.01
C ARG A 39 5.88 0.39 -24.09
N ALA A 40 6.50 1.57 -24.04
CA ALA A 40 7.54 1.86 -23.07
C ALA A 40 7.06 1.43 -21.67
N PRO A 41 7.97 0.90 -20.82
CA PRO A 41 7.59 0.49 -19.47
C PRO A 41 6.91 1.64 -18.73
N PRO A 42 5.91 1.35 -17.88
CA PRO A 42 5.19 2.39 -17.16
C PRO A 42 6.15 3.22 -16.30
N VAL A 43 5.90 4.53 -16.24
CA VAL A 43 6.70 5.47 -15.43
C VAL A 43 6.40 5.22 -13.95
N ALA A 44 7.43 5.20 -13.10
CA ALA A 44 7.25 5.01 -11.67
C ALA A 44 6.25 6.04 -11.11
N GLY A 45 5.31 5.55 -10.30
CA GLY A 45 4.24 6.34 -9.69
C GLY A 45 3.01 6.54 -10.56
N SER A 46 2.99 6.03 -11.79
CA SER A 46 1.85 6.19 -12.71
C SER A 46 0.60 5.38 -12.31
N SER A 47 0.77 4.33 -11.52
CA SER A 47 -0.31 3.40 -11.15
C SER A 47 0.02 2.67 -9.84
N LYS A 48 -1.00 2.07 -9.22
CA LYS A 48 -0.84 1.19 -8.06
C LYS A 48 0.15 0.04 -8.30
N SER A 49 0.17 -0.50 -9.53
CA SER A 49 1.05 -1.62 -9.93
C SER A 49 2.48 -1.21 -10.22
N ASN A 50 2.75 0.09 -10.35
CA ASN A 50 4.09 0.63 -10.58
C ASN A 50 4.32 1.86 -9.70
N PRO A 51 4.25 1.72 -8.37
CA PRO A 51 4.37 2.84 -7.45
C PRO A 51 5.83 3.32 -7.35
N ILE A 52 6.04 4.57 -6.91
CA ILE A 52 7.36 5.00 -6.45
C ILE A 52 7.66 4.30 -5.12
N SER A 53 8.70 3.47 -5.07
CA SER A 53 9.15 2.83 -3.83
C SER A 53 10.03 3.78 -3.02
N GLY A 54 9.75 3.92 -1.72
CA GLY A 54 10.55 4.78 -0.84
C GLY A 54 10.68 4.26 0.59
N VAL A 55 11.72 4.72 1.27
CA VAL A 55 11.98 4.42 2.68
C VAL A 55 11.57 5.63 3.52
N MET A 56 10.68 5.42 4.48
CA MET A 56 10.23 6.46 5.40
C MET A 56 11.26 6.66 6.53
N GLU A 57 11.64 7.92 6.75
CA GLU A 57 12.57 8.30 7.81
C GLU A 57 11.80 8.71 9.07
N VAL A 58 12.02 7.96 10.15
CA VAL A 58 11.41 8.20 11.47
C VAL A 58 12.40 8.94 12.35
N LYS A 59 11.94 10.05 12.91
CA LYS A 59 12.65 10.86 13.89
C LYS A 59 12.07 10.59 15.27
N ARG A 60 12.82 10.91 16.31
CA ARG A 60 12.39 10.71 17.71
C ARG A 60 11.00 11.26 17.99
N ASP A 61 10.74 12.50 17.56
CA ASP A 61 9.52 13.23 17.88
C ASP A 61 8.29 12.70 17.14
N ASN A 62 8.47 11.91 16.06
CA ASN A 62 7.37 11.30 15.31
C ASN A 62 7.39 9.77 15.33
N ALA A 63 8.21 9.17 16.20
CA ALA A 63 8.27 7.73 16.34
C ALA A 63 6.92 7.12 16.76
N LEU A 64 6.18 7.79 17.65
CA LEU A 64 4.86 7.33 18.12
C LEU A 64 3.82 7.19 16.98
N PRO A 65 3.49 8.25 16.20
CA PRO A 65 2.51 8.12 15.13
C PRO A 65 2.93 7.11 14.05
N PHE A 66 4.21 7.11 13.65
CA PHE A 66 4.70 6.11 12.71
C PHE A 66 4.64 4.67 13.25
N ASP A 67 4.81 4.46 14.56
CA ASP A 67 4.63 3.13 15.15
C ASP A 67 3.18 2.65 15.06
N GLY A 68 2.21 3.58 15.11
CA GLY A 68 0.80 3.32 14.79
C GLY A 68 0.60 2.87 13.34
N ASP A 69 1.23 3.56 12.38
CA ASP A 69 1.22 3.16 10.96
C ASP A 69 1.78 1.76 10.77
N CYS A 70 2.93 1.49 11.39
CA CYS A 70 3.59 0.18 11.34
C CYS A 70 2.74 -0.92 12.00
N TYR A 71 2.01 -0.62 13.08
CA TYR A 71 1.03 -1.53 13.66
C TYR A 71 -0.11 -1.84 12.66
N ALA A 72 -0.65 -0.83 11.99
CA ALA A 72 -1.71 -1.03 11.00
C ALA A 72 -1.23 -1.91 9.83
N ILE A 73 0.00 -1.74 9.37
CA ILE A 73 0.59 -2.57 8.31
C ILE A 73 0.87 -3.99 8.81
N LEU A 74 1.66 -4.11 9.89
CA LEU A 74 2.13 -5.41 10.41
C LEU A 74 0.98 -6.26 10.93
N CYS A 75 0.18 -5.70 11.84
CA CYS A 75 -0.78 -6.45 12.64
C CYS A 75 -2.19 -6.43 12.05
N LEU A 76 -2.60 -5.34 11.38
CA LEU A 76 -3.93 -5.25 10.76
C LEU A 76 -3.91 -5.62 9.27
N GLY A 77 -2.72 -5.74 8.67
CA GLY A 77 -2.53 -6.15 7.28
C GLY A 77 -2.94 -5.09 6.27
N LYS A 78 -2.84 -3.81 6.64
CA LYS A 78 -3.05 -2.70 5.71
C LYS A 78 -1.88 -2.62 4.74
N GLU A 79 -2.17 -2.27 3.49
CA GLU A 79 -1.15 -2.11 2.45
C GLU A 79 -0.46 -0.73 2.59
N PRO A 80 0.87 -0.65 2.53
CA PRO A 80 1.59 0.62 2.53
C PRO A 80 1.71 1.23 1.12
N ILE A 81 0.70 1.03 0.27
CA ILE A 81 0.64 1.56 -1.11
C ILE A 81 -0.47 2.58 -1.18
N PHE A 82 -0.13 3.78 -1.64
CA PHE A 82 -1.01 4.92 -1.62
C PHE A 82 -0.98 5.69 -2.93
N GLN A 83 -2.03 6.45 -3.19
CA GLN A 83 -2.01 7.52 -4.17
C GLN A 83 -2.13 8.84 -3.42
N ARG A 84 -1.13 9.72 -3.54
CA ARG A 84 -1.19 11.05 -2.93
C ARG A 84 -2.28 11.86 -3.60
N ASP A 85 -3.23 12.36 -2.81
CA ASP A 85 -4.09 13.46 -3.23
C ASP A 85 -4.33 14.45 -2.09
N GLY A 86 -3.82 15.66 -2.28
CA GLY A 86 -3.87 16.71 -1.25
C GLY A 86 -5.26 17.35 -1.14
N THR A 87 -6.04 17.34 -2.23
CA THR A 87 -7.35 18.00 -2.28
C THR A 87 -8.40 17.28 -1.43
N GLU A 88 -8.29 15.95 -1.31
CA GLU A 88 -9.21 15.13 -0.53
C GLU A 88 -8.96 15.21 0.99
N SER A 89 -7.85 15.83 1.41
CA SER A 89 -7.41 15.80 2.81
C SER A 89 -8.41 16.37 3.82
N ASN A 90 -9.26 17.30 3.39
CA ASN A 90 -10.30 17.84 4.23
C ASN A 90 -11.52 16.92 4.38
N GLU A 91 -11.88 16.22 3.30
CA GLU A 91 -12.99 15.27 3.23
C GLU A 91 -12.61 13.98 3.94
N ASN A 92 -11.41 13.46 3.70
CA ASN A 92 -10.88 12.30 4.41
C ASN A 92 -10.89 12.51 5.93
N ARG A 93 -10.43 13.65 6.44
CA ARG A 93 -10.51 13.92 7.90
C ARG A 93 -11.94 14.00 8.45
N LYS A 94 -12.90 14.39 7.62
CA LYS A 94 -14.31 14.40 8.01
C LYS A 94 -14.83 12.96 8.07
N ASP A 95 -14.53 12.16 7.06
CA ASP A 95 -15.02 10.79 6.91
C ASP A 95 -14.32 9.80 7.84
N ALA A 96 -13.10 10.12 8.29
CA ALA A 96 -12.41 9.45 9.39
C ALA A 96 -12.94 9.88 10.78
N GLY A 97 -13.86 10.83 10.86
CA GLY A 97 -14.42 11.33 12.12
C GLY A 97 -13.51 12.31 12.87
N VAL A 98 -12.28 12.57 12.42
CA VAL A 98 -11.34 13.49 13.07
C VAL A 98 -11.91 14.91 13.23
N LYS A 99 -12.77 15.36 12.32
CA LYS A 99 -13.47 16.66 12.39
C LYS A 99 -14.82 16.63 13.14
N LYS A 100 -15.21 15.51 13.74
CA LYS A 100 -16.48 15.40 14.45
C LYS A 100 -16.48 16.25 15.72
N TYR A 101 -17.47 17.13 15.84
CA TYR A 101 -17.73 17.88 17.06
C TYR A 101 -18.69 17.11 17.97
N PHE A 102 -18.48 17.26 19.28
CA PHE A 102 -19.35 16.71 20.31
C PHE A 102 -19.95 17.86 21.11
N PRO A 103 -21.26 17.86 21.40
CA PRO A 103 -21.87 18.85 22.28
C PRO A 103 -21.15 18.91 23.63
N GLY A 104 -20.73 20.11 24.05
CA GLY A 104 -19.96 20.31 25.30
C GLY A 104 -18.51 19.79 25.24
N GLY A 105 -18.02 19.40 24.05
CA GLY A 105 -16.69 18.84 23.85
C GLY A 105 -15.57 19.87 23.81
N LYS A 106 -14.33 19.41 24.03
CA LYS A 106 -13.09 20.21 23.97
C LYS A 106 -12.50 20.20 22.57
N GLY A 107 -13.23 20.73 21.59
CA GLY A 107 -12.83 20.76 20.18
C GLY A 107 -13.26 19.50 19.41
N ALA A 108 -12.73 19.33 18.20
CA ALA A 108 -13.09 18.22 17.31
C ALA A 108 -12.27 16.94 17.57
N GLY A 109 -12.86 15.81 17.18
CA GLY A 109 -12.20 14.50 17.13
C GLY A 109 -12.40 13.65 18.40
N PRO A 110 -12.13 12.34 18.29
CA PRO A 110 -12.47 11.37 19.33
C PRO A 110 -11.59 11.52 20.58
N PHE A 111 -10.29 11.79 20.40
CA PHE A 111 -9.32 11.75 21.51
C PHE A 111 -9.31 13.03 22.36
N ARG A 112 -9.84 14.14 21.86
CA ARG A 112 -10.18 15.31 22.67
C ARG A 112 -11.46 15.11 23.50
N ASN A 113 -12.30 14.15 23.10
CA ASN A 113 -13.62 13.90 23.67
C ASN A 113 -13.83 12.40 23.99
N PRO A 114 -12.91 11.74 24.70
CA PRO A 114 -12.86 10.27 24.76
C PRO A 114 -14.14 9.66 25.35
N THR A 115 -14.71 10.27 26.39
CA THR A 115 -15.97 9.81 27.01
C THR A 115 -17.15 9.90 26.04
N ALA A 116 -17.32 11.02 25.34
CA ALA A 116 -18.41 11.21 24.39
C ALA A 116 -18.24 10.33 23.13
N ALA A 117 -16.99 10.13 22.71
CA ALA A 117 -16.62 9.27 21.59
C ALA A 117 -16.60 7.77 21.95
N LYS A 118 -16.71 7.42 23.24
CA LYS A 118 -16.57 6.06 23.78
C LYS A 118 -15.24 5.39 23.41
N VAL A 119 -14.16 6.15 23.38
CA VAL A 119 -12.79 5.66 23.15
C VAL A 119 -11.94 5.80 24.40
N LYS A 120 -10.83 5.06 24.47
CA LYS A 120 -9.80 5.23 25.50
C LYS A 120 -8.64 6.03 24.91
N ILE A 121 -7.96 6.77 25.79
CA ILE A 121 -6.69 7.43 25.49
C ILE A 121 -5.67 7.06 26.58
N PRO A 122 -4.38 6.99 26.25
CA PRO A 122 -3.34 6.60 27.20
C PRO A 122 -3.00 7.69 28.23
N GLY A 123 -3.36 8.94 27.95
CA GLY A 123 -3.12 10.10 28.80
C GLY A 123 -3.80 11.34 28.21
N SER A 124 -3.97 12.38 29.02
CA SER A 124 -4.68 13.61 28.64
C SER A 124 -4.00 14.44 27.54
N GLU A 125 -2.73 14.18 27.25
CA GLU A 125 -1.91 14.82 26.23
C GLU A 125 -2.04 14.17 24.83
N TYR A 126 -2.53 12.92 24.76
CA TYR A 126 -2.64 12.13 23.54
C TYR A 126 -3.97 12.39 22.83
N VAL A 127 -4.18 13.63 22.43
CA VAL A 127 -5.47 14.13 21.93
C VAL A 127 -5.54 14.29 20.41
N SER A 128 -4.42 14.12 19.72
CA SER A 128 -4.36 14.23 18.27
C SER A 128 -4.59 12.86 17.64
N PRO A 129 -5.48 12.73 16.64
CA PRO A 129 -5.65 11.48 15.91
C PRO A 129 -4.61 11.36 14.79
N GLU A 130 -3.71 10.40 14.94
CA GLU A 130 -2.96 9.83 13.81
C GLU A 130 -3.93 9.07 12.91
N GLU A 131 -3.76 9.11 11.58
CA GLU A 131 -4.68 8.54 10.61
C GLU A 131 -3.93 7.64 9.62
N PHE A 132 -4.25 6.34 9.61
CA PHE A 132 -3.70 5.40 8.62
C PHE A 132 -4.80 4.60 7.90
N PRO A 133 -4.93 4.69 6.55
CA PRO A 133 -4.12 5.49 5.64
C PRO A 133 -4.25 7.01 5.83
N TYR A 134 -3.23 7.74 5.40
CA TYR A 134 -3.13 9.18 5.59
C TYR A 134 -4.26 9.93 4.91
N ALA A 135 -4.79 10.97 5.56
CA ALA A 135 -5.80 11.84 4.96
C ALA A 135 -5.36 12.47 3.63
N SER A 136 -4.06 12.65 3.38
CA SER A 136 -3.53 13.19 2.11
C SER A 136 -3.43 12.14 0.98
N THR A 137 -4.13 11.01 1.10
CA THR A 137 -4.11 9.91 0.13
C THR A 137 -5.52 9.47 -0.20
N THR A 138 -5.75 8.91 -1.38
CA THR A 138 -7.08 8.44 -1.81
C THR A 138 -7.58 7.23 -1.03
N GLN A 139 -6.69 6.57 -0.29
CA GLN A 139 -7.01 5.46 0.62
C GLN A 139 -7.37 5.93 2.03
N GLY A 140 -7.19 7.22 2.33
CA GLY A 140 -7.54 7.80 3.62
C GLY A 140 -9.05 7.91 3.84
N GLY A 141 -9.44 8.48 4.97
CA GLY A 141 -10.83 8.81 5.25
C GLY A 141 -11.61 7.68 5.91
N TYR A 142 -12.72 7.27 5.29
CA TYR A 142 -13.64 6.29 5.88
C TYR A 142 -12.89 5.02 6.32
N GLN A 143 -13.09 4.60 7.58
CA GLN A 143 -12.39 3.47 8.21
C GLN A 143 -10.86 3.55 8.24
N ALA A 144 -10.27 4.75 8.12
CA ALA A 144 -8.89 4.96 8.54
C ALA A 144 -8.72 4.55 10.02
N ILE A 145 -7.60 3.91 10.32
CA ILE A 145 -7.22 3.55 11.68
C ILE A 145 -6.73 4.82 12.38
N LEU A 146 -7.31 5.10 13.53
CA LEU A 146 -7.00 6.23 14.37
C LEU A 146 -6.20 5.79 15.58
N PHE A 147 -5.09 6.48 15.86
CA PHE A 147 -4.30 6.29 17.07
C PHE A 147 -4.18 7.62 17.85
N PRO A 148 -4.32 7.60 19.19
CA PRO A 148 -4.10 8.79 20.00
C PRO A 148 -2.61 9.10 20.12
N VAL A 149 -2.21 10.26 19.63
CA VAL A 149 -0.85 10.77 19.70
C VAL A 149 -0.83 12.21 20.22
N THR A 150 0.36 12.72 20.55
CA THR A 150 0.52 14.13 20.95
C THR A 150 0.39 15.05 19.73
N THR A 151 0.03 16.32 19.95
CA THR A 151 -0.09 17.28 18.84
C THR A 151 1.28 17.55 18.20
N GLU A 152 2.33 17.59 19.03
CA GLU A 152 3.72 17.79 18.63
C GLU A 152 4.19 16.64 17.74
N SER A 153 3.92 15.39 18.14
CA SER A 153 4.32 14.22 17.35
C SER A 153 3.59 14.15 16.01
N GLN A 154 2.28 14.45 15.99
CA GLN A 154 1.51 14.51 14.73
C GLN A 154 2.09 15.54 13.77
N ARG A 155 2.42 16.74 14.26
CA ARG A 155 3.01 17.80 13.44
C ARG A 155 4.37 17.39 12.88
N SER A 156 5.20 16.74 13.70
CA SER A 156 6.50 16.22 13.28
C SER A 156 6.38 15.11 12.23
N GLN A 157 5.38 14.25 12.34
CA GLN A 157 5.09 13.20 11.35
C GLN A 157 4.66 13.81 10.02
N GLY A 158 3.73 14.78 10.04
CA GLY A 158 3.32 15.50 8.84
C GLY A 158 4.47 16.18 8.10
N GLY A 159 5.44 16.74 8.83
CA GLY A 159 6.67 17.28 8.24
C GLY A 159 7.55 16.23 7.56
N SER A 160 7.62 15.02 8.13
CA SER A 160 8.40 13.90 7.57
C SER A 160 7.73 13.28 6.35
N ILE A 161 6.39 13.14 6.37
CA ILE A 161 5.61 12.72 5.20
C ILE A 161 5.77 13.71 4.05
N ASN A 162 5.70 15.02 4.32
CA ASN A 162 5.93 16.04 3.29
C ASN A 162 7.37 15.99 2.74
N SER A 163 8.36 15.75 3.61
CA SER A 163 9.76 15.57 3.20
C SER A 163 9.93 14.32 2.33
N PHE A 164 9.24 13.23 2.66
CA PHE A 164 9.20 12.01 1.85
C PHE A 164 8.63 12.29 0.46
N TYR A 165 7.49 12.99 0.36
CA TYR A 165 6.93 13.37 -0.94
C TYR A 165 7.89 14.18 -1.79
N ASN A 166 8.58 15.16 -1.20
CA ASN A 166 9.55 15.98 -1.93
C ASN A 166 10.79 15.19 -2.34
N ARG A 167 11.32 14.32 -1.47
CA ARG A 167 12.50 13.50 -1.73
C ARG A 167 12.30 12.57 -2.92
N TYR A 168 11.10 12.01 -3.06
CA TYR A 168 10.77 11.02 -4.09
C TYR A 168 9.97 11.60 -5.27
N ASP A 169 9.85 12.93 -5.35
CA ASP A 169 9.07 13.64 -6.37
C ASP A 169 7.61 13.15 -6.53
N ILE A 170 6.99 12.76 -5.42
CA ILE A 170 5.60 12.28 -5.40
C ILE A 170 4.68 13.50 -5.49
N LYS A 171 3.94 13.63 -6.58
CA LYS A 171 2.98 14.72 -6.80
C LYS A 171 1.59 14.33 -6.31
N SER A 172 0.75 15.31 -5.99
CA SER A 172 -0.68 15.04 -5.83
C SER A 172 -1.28 14.61 -7.18
N ALA A 173 -2.27 13.72 -7.15
CA ALA A 173 -2.89 13.14 -8.35
C ALA A 173 -3.39 14.19 -9.35
N HIS A 174 -3.95 15.31 -8.85
CA HIS A 174 -4.39 16.42 -9.69
C HIS A 174 -3.25 17.26 -10.30
N GLN A 175 -2.01 17.11 -9.83
CA GLN A 175 -0.84 17.88 -10.29
C GLN A 175 0.08 17.08 -11.21
N GLY A 176 -0.05 15.75 -11.27
CA GLY A 176 0.85 14.94 -12.07
C GLY A 176 0.56 13.44 -12.00
N LYS A 177 1.20 12.70 -12.92
CA LYS A 177 1.04 11.25 -13.02
C LYS A 177 1.80 10.47 -11.94
N ASN A 178 2.83 11.06 -11.34
CA ASN A 178 3.70 10.43 -10.34
C ASN A 178 3.10 10.53 -8.92
N SER A 179 1.90 9.98 -8.74
CA SER A 179 1.12 10.13 -7.50
C SER A 179 1.04 8.85 -6.67
N TRP A 180 1.31 7.69 -7.27
CA TRP A 180 1.34 6.41 -6.56
C TRP A 180 2.70 6.17 -5.90
N PHE A 181 2.68 5.73 -4.65
CA PHE A 181 3.90 5.41 -3.89
C PHE A 181 3.68 4.24 -2.95
N GLU A 182 4.75 3.51 -2.66
CA GLU A 182 4.80 2.43 -1.68
C GLU A 182 5.89 2.76 -0.65
N ILE A 183 5.54 2.66 0.63
CA ILE A 183 6.54 2.70 1.70
C ILE A 183 7.10 1.27 1.85
N THR A 184 8.32 1.08 1.36
CA THR A 184 8.99 -0.23 1.33
C THR A 184 9.94 -0.46 2.50
N GLY A 185 10.18 0.56 3.33
CA GLY A 185 11.10 0.48 4.46
C GLY A 185 10.92 1.60 5.45
N TRP A 186 11.46 1.39 6.65
CA TRP A 186 11.46 2.35 7.75
C TRP A 186 12.87 2.47 8.33
N THR A 187 13.34 3.69 8.55
CA THR A 187 14.69 3.94 9.12
C THR A 187 14.65 5.00 10.22
N GLY A 188 15.75 5.15 10.97
CA GLY A 188 15.89 6.15 12.04
C GLY A 188 15.46 5.63 13.42
N GLU A 189 14.81 6.48 14.23
CA GLU A 189 14.41 6.15 15.60
C GLU A 189 13.09 5.36 15.64
N LEU A 190 13.14 4.10 15.22
CA LEU A 190 11.96 3.24 15.11
C LEU A 190 11.37 2.83 16.47
N GLY A 191 10.04 2.85 16.55
CA GLY A 191 9.26 2.22 17.60
C GLY A 191 9.22 0.68 17.50
N PRO A 192 8.64 -0.01 18.50
CA PRO A 192 8.58 -1.48 18.52
C PRO A 192 7.90 -2.10 17.29
N TYR A 193 6.75 -1.57 16.85
CA TYR A 193 6.05 -2.12 15.68
C TYR A 193 6.77 -1.83 14.38
N CYS A 194 7.36 -0.64 14.21
CA CYS A 194 8.17 -0.36 13.03
C CYS A 194 9.42 -1.22 12.97
N LYS A 195 10.07 -1.51 14.10
CA LYS A 195 11.19 -2.47 14.15
C LYS A 195 10.76 -3.86 13.73
N ALA A 196 9.66 -4.37 14.28
CA ALA A 196 9.12 -5.68 13.92
C ALA A 196 8.74 -5.75 12.43
N LEU A 197 8.07 -4.72 11.91
CA LEU A 197 7.71 -4.60 10.50
C LEU A 197 8.95 -4.60 9.60
N ASN A 198 9.96 -3.81 9.95
CA ASN A 198 11.20 -3.72 9.17
C ASN A 198 11.98 -5.05 9.18
N ASN A 199 12.01 -5.75 10.32
CA ASN A 199 12.57 -7.11 10.43
C ASN A 199 11.78 -8.15 9.60
N ASN A 200 10.51 -7.89 9.33
CA ASN A 200 9.65 -8.68 8.46
C ASN A 200 9.62 -8.15 7.00
N ASN A 201 10.71 -7.54 6.54
CA ASN A 201 10.85 -7.00 5.17
C ASN A 201 9.72 -6.03 4.77
N SER A 202 9.22 -5.24 5.71
CA SER A 202 8.11 -4.30 5.50
C SER A 202 6.82 -4.94 5.00
N LYS A 203 6.59 -6.22 5.32
CA LYS A 203 5.36 -6.93 4.95
C LYS A 203 4.46 -7.19 6.18
N PRO A 204 3.14 -7.33 5.97
CA PRO A 204 2.23 -7.77 7.02
C PRO A 204 2.63 -9.11 7.63
N ASN A 205 2.45 -9.24 8.93
CA ASN A 205 2.54 -10.49 9.66
C ASN A 205 1.68 -10.40 10.92
N LYS A 206 0.38 -10.71 10.78
CA LYS A 206 -0.59 -10.67 11.88
C LYS A 206 -0.26 -11.67 13.00
N ASN A 207 0.58 -12.67 12.70
CA ASN A 207 1.00 -13.71 13.63
C ASN A 207 2.28 -13.35 14.39
N ASP A 208 2.89 -12.20 14.09
CA ASP A 208 4.03 -11.70 14.85
C ASP A 208 3.68 -11.64 16.34
N ALA A 209 4.63 -12.04 17.19
CA ALA A 209 4.41 -12.09 18.62
C ALA A 209 3.98 -10.73 19.19
N ILE A 210 4.48 -9.63 18.63
CA ILE A 210 4.12 -8.27 19.06
C ILE A 210 2.67 -7.89 18.72
N CYS A 211 2.02 -8.58 17.78
CA CYS A 211 0.63 -8.30 17.40
C CYS A 211 -0.39 -8.93 18.36
N LYS A 212 0.03 -9.91 19.18
CA LYS A 212 -0.88 -10.67 20.05
C LYS A 212 -1.34 -9.85 21.27
N PRO A 213 -2.59 -10.02 21.75
CA PRO A 213 -3.04 -9.42 23.00
C PRO A 213 -2.09 -9.73 24.17
N GLY A 214 -1.82 -8.74 25.03
CA GLY A 214 -0.92 -8.88 26.19
C GLY A 214 0.58 -8.92 25.88
N SER A 215 0.99 -8.87 24.60
CA SER A 215 2.40 -8.69 24.25
C SER A 215 2.87 -7.25 24.52
N ASN A 216 4.17 -7.06 24.74
CA ASN A 216 4.74 -5.76 25.08
C ASN A 216 5.14 -4.95 23.84
N GLY A 217 4.19 -4.20 23.27
CA GLY A 217 4.44 -3.22 22.21
C GLY A 217 4.75 -1.80 22.71
N LYS A 218 5.19 -1.64 23.97
CA LYS A 218 5.41 -0.32 24.58
C LYS A 218 6.67 0.35 24.06
N GLY A 219 6.53 1.52 23.45
CA GLY A 219 7.65 2.37 23.05
C GLY A 219 8.09 3.33 24.17
N LYS A 220 8.93 4.31 23.82
CA LYS A 220 9.39 5.38 24.74
C LYS A 220 8.25 6.22 25.32
N TRP A 221 7.07 6.19 24.69
CA TRP A 221 5.83 6.84 25.13
C TRP A 221 5.08 6.09 26.24
N GLY A 222 5.51 4.89 26.64
CA GLY A 222 5.06 4.22 27.88
C GLY A 222 3.78 3.37 27.79
N PHE A 223 3.11 3.31 26.63
CA PHE A 223 1.93 2.48 26.39
C PHE A 223 2.05 1.71 25.07
N ASP A 224 1.18 0.72 24.83
CA ASP A 224 1.16 -0.04 23.59
C ASP A 224 0.15 0.60 22.61
N VAL A 225 0.62 1.09 21.45
CA VAL A 225 -0.26 1.76 20.47
C VAL A 225 -1.37 0.85 19.93
N GLY A 226 -1.14 -0.47 19.87
CA GLY A 226 -2.11 -1.43 19.38
C GLY A 226 -3.37 -1.54 20.24
N GLU A 227 -3.26 -1.21 21.54
CA GLU A 227 -4.41 -1.17 22.46
C GLU A 227 -5.35 0.03 22.17
N TYR A 228 -4.89 1.02 21.40
CA TYR A 228 -5.62 2.27 21.14
C TYR A 228 -5.94 2.50 19.65
N ALA A 229 -6.04 1.42 18.86
CA ALA A 229 -6.45 1.49 17.46
C ALA A 229 -7.99 1.55 17.32
N TYR A 230 -8.51 2.61 16.68
CA TYR A 230 -9.94 2.82 16.45
C TYR A 230 -10.26 3.08 14.97
N THR A 231 -11.51 2.89 14.57
CA THR A 231 -12.04 3.28 13.25
C THR A 231 -13.35 4.04 13.41
N TYR A 232 -13.70 4.89 12.45
CA TYR A 232 -15.00 5.56 12.39
C TYR A 232 -15.85 4.99 11.24
N ASP A 233 -17.10 4.64 11.53
CA ASP A 233 -18.05 4.04 10.58
C ASP A 233 -19.05 5.05 9.98
N GLY A 234 -18.80 6.35 10.15
CA GLY A 234 -19.74 7.41 9.77
C GLY A 234 -20.70 7.84 10.89
N HIS A 235 -20.86 7.02 11.94
CA HIS A 235 -21.73 7.27 13.08
C HIS A 235 -20.99 7.24 14.42
N SER A 236 -20.16 6.23 14.63
CA SER A 236 -19.53 5.88 15.90
C SER A 236 -18.08 5.44 15.72
N TYR A 237 -17.31 5.53 16.81
CA TYR A 237 -15.94 5.00 16.86
C TYR A 237 -15.99 3.59 17.41
N GLN A 238 -15.26 2.69 16.76
CA GLN A 238 -15.15 1.29 17.14
C GLN A 238 -13.68 0.91 17.27
N LYS A 239 -13.37 -0.07 18.10
CA LYS A 239 -12.02 -0.67 18.08
C LYS A 239 -11.76 -1.25 16.69
N ALA A 240 -10.58 -1.02 16.15
CA ALA A 240 -10.23 -1.51 14.83
C ALA A 240 -10.30 -3.05 14.81
N GLN A 241 -10.91 -3.63 13.77
CA GLN A 241 -11.06 -5.08 13.67
C GLN A 241 -9.69 -5.77 13.65
N GLY A 242 -9.51 -6.76 14.52
CA GLY A 242 -8.24 -7.47 14.67
C GLY A 242 -7.17 -6.70 15.49
N SER A 243 -7.52 -5.55 16.05
CA SER A 243 -6.65 -4.87 17.00
C SER A 243 -6.62 -5.55 18.38
N LYS A 244 -5.62 -5.20 19.20
CA LYS A 244 -5.46 -5.71 20.56
C LYS A 244 -6.58 -5.27 21.49
#